data_AF-A0A9W6SEC1-F1
#
_entry.id   AF-A0A9W6SEC1-F1
#
_cell.length_a   1.000
_cell.length_b   1.000
_cell.length_c   1.000
_cell.angle_alpha   90.00
_cell.angle_beta   90.00
_cell.angle_gamma   90.00
#
_symmetry.space_group_name_H-M   'P 1'
#
loop_
_entity.id
_entity.type
_entity.pdbx_description
1 polymer ?
#
loop_
_entity_poly.entity_id
_entity_poly.type
_entity_poly.pdbx_seq_one_letter_code
_entity_poly.pdbx_strand_id
1 'polypeptide(L)'
;MDVVAVSEAVALMAATGAVSGLGESAALGVVGRIRERMRGVFTSDARSVDALERAVADPSDGRVQELAAALAWYARRDEEFAGELAGWAREYAPAGSVVQNVRAGRDAYTAGRDMTVNQRPDTAE
;
A
#
# COMPACT_ATOMS: atom_id res chain seq x y z
N MET A 1 -7.49 -7.95 -8.39
CA MET A 1 -6.41 -6.95 -8.25
C MET A 1 -6.11 -6.79 -6.77
N ASP A 2 -4.85 -6.77 -6.37
CA ASP A 2 -4.50 -6.57 -4.96
C ASP A 2 -4.57 -5.07 -4.60
N VAL A 3 -5.67 -4.66 -3.98
CA VAL A 3 -5.93 -3.26 -3.60
C VAL A 3 -4.87 -2.75 -2.62
N VAL A 4 -4.28 -3.61 -1.80
CA VAL A 4 -3.23 -3.21 -0.84
C VAL A 4 -1.97 -2.85 -1.59
N ALA A 5 -1.47 -3.74 -2.45
CA ALA A 5 -0.28 -3.49 -3.26
C ALA A 5 -0.42 -2.26 -4.17
N VAL A 6 -1.62 -2.04 -4.71
CA VAL A 6 -1.93 -0.89 -5.57
C VAL A 6 -1.93 0.40 -4.75
N SER A 7 -2.50 0.36 -3.56
CA SER A 7 -2.55 1.50 -2.64
C SER A 7 -1.16 1.87 -2.12
N GLU A 8 -0.28 0.89 -1.87
CA GLU A 8 1.13 1.11 -1.51
C GLU A 8 1.91 1.78 -2.64
N ALA A 9 1.79 1.27 -3.87
CA ALA A 9 2.46 1.85 -5.03
C ALA A 9 2.00 3.31 -5.26
N VAL A 10 0.69 3.56 -5.16
CA VAL A 10 0.14 4.90 -5.33
C VAL A 10 0.50 5.84 -4.17
N ALA A 11 0.53 5.36 -2.93
CA ALA A 11 0.99 6.13 -1.78
C ALA A 11 2.46 6.57 -1.96
N LEU A 12 3.33 5.66 -2.41
CA LEU A 12 4.73 5.97 -2.67
C LEU A 12 4.88 7.01 -3.79
N MET A 13 4.13 6.88 -4.89
CA MET A 13 4.11 7.87 -5.97
C MET A 13 3.62 9.23 -5.48
N ALA A 14 2.53 9.26 -4.70
CA ALA A 14 1.98 10.49 -4.16
C ALA A 14 2.92 11.15 -3.15
N ALA A 15 3.60 10.39 -2.30
CA ALA A 15 4.53 10.90 -1.30
C ALA A 15 5.82 11.45 -1.94
N THR A 16 6.47 10.64 -2.78
CA THR A 16 7.81 10.94 -3.32
C THR A 16 7.79 11.74 -4.61
N GLY A 17 6.67 11.71 -5.35
CA GLY A 17 6.58 12.22 -6.71
C GLY A 17 7.30 11.37 -7.76
N ALA A 18 7.84 10.21 -7.38
CA ALA A 18 8.52 9.30 -8.30
C ALA A 18 7.49 8.60 -9.20
N VAL A 19 7.47 8.96 -10.48
CA VAL A 19 6.67 8.32 -11.52
C VAL A 19 7.55 7.92 -12.70
N SER A 20 7.20 6.82 -13.36
CA SER A 20 7.95 6.31 -14.52
C SER A 20 7.42 6.85 -15.85
N GLY A 21 8.30 6.88 -16.85
CA GLY A 21 7.93 7.17 -18.24
C GLY A 21 7.62 8.64 -18.55
N LEU A 22 7.89 9.57 -17.63
CA LEU A 22 7.63 11.00 -17.79
C LEU A 22 8.87 11.83 -17.49
N GLY A 23 8.99 12.99 -18.17
CA GLY A 23 9.95 14.03 -17.78
C GLY A 23 9.52 14.74 -16.49
N GLU A 24 10.46 15.32 -15.74
CA GLU A 24 10.27 15.88 -14.40
C GLU A 24 9.07 16.85 -14.28
N SER A 25 8.92 17.79 -15.23
CA SER A 25 7.79 18.73 -15.20
C SER A 25 6.43 18.05 -15.45
N ALA A 26 6.38 17.02 -16.29
CA ALA A 26 5.17 16.25 -16.54
C ALA A 26 4.83 15.34 -15.35
N ALA A 27 5.86 14.76 -14.72
CA ALA A 27 5.75 13.98 -13.49
C ALA A 27 5.11 14.80 -12.35
N LEU A 28 5.61 16.02 -12.11
CA LEU A 28 5.06 16.94 -11.10
C LEU A 28 3.59 17.28 -11.38
N GLY A 29 3.22 17.50 -12.65
CA GLY A 29 1.83 17.77 -13.03
C GLY A 29 0.89 16.59 -12.82
N VAL A 30 1.35 15.36 -13.10
CA VAL A 30 0.57 14.13 -12.85
C VAL A 30 0.40 13.90 -11.34
N VAL A 31 1.50 13.94 -10.58
CA VAL A 31 1.48 13.75 -9.13
C VAL A 31 0.61 14.82 -8.45
N GLY A 32 0.67 16.06 -8.90
CA GLY A 32 -0.20 17.14 -8.42
C GLY A 32 -1.69 16.82 -8.59
N ARG A 33 -2.09 16.31 -9.78
CA ARG A 33 -3.48 15.90 -10.03
C ARG A 33 -3.91 14.71 -9.17
N ILE A 34 -3.02 13.73 -8.96
CA ILE A 34 -3.28 12.58 -8.10
C ILE A 34 -3.53 13.05 -6.66
N ARG A 35 -2.67 13.93 -6.12
CA ARG A 35 -2.83 14.49 -4.77
C ARG A 35 -4.13 15.28 -4.63
N GLU A 36 -4.47 16.10 -5.62
CA GLU A 36 -5.74 16.87 -5.63
C GLU A 36 -6.95 15.93 -5.59
N ARG A 37 -6.93 14.87 -6.41
CA ARG A 37 -8.00 13.87 -6.44
C ARG A 37 -8.14 13.16 -5.10
N MET A 38 -7.03 12.76 -4.46
CA MET A 38 -7.04 12.15 -3.12
C MET A 38 -7.65 13.08 -2.07
N ARG A 39 -7.32 14.39 -2.08
CA ARG A 39 -7.95 15.37 -1.18
C ARG A 39 -9.45 15.44 -1.38
N GLY A 40 -9.92 15.33 -2.63
CA GLY A 40 -11.35 15.24 -2.94
C GLY A 40 -12.03 14.01 -2.35
N VAL A 41 -11.37 12.84 -2.41
CA VAL A 41 -11.87 11.59 -1.81
C VAL A 41 -11.87 11.67 -0.28
N PHE A 42 -10.84 12.27 0.31
CA PHE A 42 -10.70 12.44 1.75
C PHE A 42 -11.45 13.65 2.31
N THR A 43 -12.29 14.34 1.53
CA THR A 43 -12.84 15.66 1.89
C THR A 43 -13.52 15.71 3.27
N SER A 44 -14.12 14.60 3.72
CA SER A 44 -14.76 14.50 5.04
C SER A 44 -13.89 13.87 6.14
N ASP A 45 -12.66 13.47 5.82
CA ASP A 45 -11.71 12.82 6.72
C ASP A 45 -10.40 13.60 6.83
N ALA A 46 -10.36 14.50 7.82
CA ALA A 46 -9.18 15.30 8.12
C ALA A 46 -7.94 14.46 8.46
N ARG A 47 -8.09 13.24 8.98
CA ARG A 47 -6.95 12.37 9.30
C ARG A 47 -6.32 11.82 8.04
N SER A 48 -7.13 11.40 7.07
CA SER A 48 -6.64 10.92 5.77
C SER A 48 -5.98 12.04 4.96
N VAL A 49 -6.51 13.27 5.02
CA VAL A 49 -5.86 14.45 4.44
C VAL A 49 -4.51 14.73 5.11
N ASP A 50 -4.46 14.73 6.43
CA ASP A 50 -3.23 14.96 7.20
C ASP A 50 -2.18 13.86 6.97
N ALA A 51 -2.59 12.60 6.83
CA ALA A 51 -1.69 11.50 6.44
C ALA A 51 -1.07 11.72 5.05
N LEU A 52 -1.85 12.21 4.08
CA LEU A 52 -1.34 12.58 2.75
C LEU A 52 -0.31 13.72 2.85
N GLU A 53 -0.63 14.81 3.53
CA GLU A 53 0.28 15.96 3.64
C GLU A 53 1.57 15.59 4.40
N ARG A 54 1.49 14.77 5.46
CA ARG A 54 2.66 14.28 6.20
C ARG A 54 3.55 13.39 5.36
N ALA A 55 2.97 12.51 4.54
CA ALA A 55 3.72 11.64 3.63
C ALA A 55 4.39 12.44 2.50
N VAL A 56 3.75 13.50 2.02
CA VAL A 56 4.33 14.43 1.03
C VAL A 56 5.47 15.26 1.64
N ALA A 57 5.31 15.75 2.87
CA ALA A 57 6.31 16.58 3.52
C ALA A 57 7.57 15.81 3.93
N ASP A 58 7.42 14.57 4.38
CA ASP A 58 8.55 13.68 4.67
C ASP A 58 8.14 12.21 4.41
N PRO A 59 8.61 11.63 3.28
CA PRO A 59 8.19 10.32 2.78
C PRO A 59 8.91 9.18 3.50
N SER A 60 8.78 9.12 4.82
CA SER A 60 9.24 7.99 5.62
C SER A 60 8.29 6.78 5.48
N ASP A 61 8.83 5.56 5.57
CA ASP A 61 8.08 4.31 5.36
C ASP A 61 6.79 4.26 6.19
N GLY A 62 6.82 4.71 7.45
CA GLY A 62 5.65 4.72 8.33
C GLY A 62 4.51 5.62 7.83
N ARG A 63 4.84 6.79 7.27
CA ARG A 63 3.84 7.73 6.76
C ARG A 63 3.29 7.32 5.41
N VAL A 64 4.13 6.73 4.56
CA VAL A 64 3.71 6.15 3.29
C VAL A 64 2.76 4.97 3.55
N GLN A 65 3.05 4.12 4.54
CA GLN A 65 2.17 3.02 4.94
C GLN A 65 0.83 3.51 5.53
N GLU A 66 0.85 4.58 6.33
CA GLU A 66 -0.37 5.20 6.86
C GLU A 66 -1.28 5.71 5.72
N LEU A 67 -0.69 6.41 4.75
CA LEU A 67 -1.40 6.83 3.54
C LEU A 67 -1.92 5.64 2.72
N ALA A 68 -1.10 4.59 2.53
CA ALA A 68 -1.51 3.39 1.82
C ALA A 68 -2.70 2.68 2.49
N ALA A 69 -2.72 2.62 3.83
CA ALA A 69 -3.82 2.05 4.59
C ALA A 69 -5.11 2.86 4.42
N ALA A 70 -5.03 4.20 4.41
CA ALA A 70 -6.16 5.07 4.12
C ALA A 70 -6.69 4.83 2.69
N LEU A 71 -5.82 4.83 1.69
CA LEU A 71 -6.19 4.56 0.29
C LEU A 71 -6.88 3.19 0.13
N ALA A 72 -6.34 2.14 0.75
CA ALA A 72 -6.92 0.80 0.72
C ALA A 72 -8.27 0.73 1.45
N TRP A 73 -8.50 1.55 2.48
CA TRP A 73 -9.78 1.64 3.16
C TRP A 73 -10.86 2.27 2.26
N TYR A 74 -10.51 3.32 1.53
CA TYR A 74 -11.42 4.01 0.60
C TYR A 74 -11.69 3.16 -0.65
N ALA A 75 -10.66 2.57 -1.25
CA ALA A 75 -10.79 1.72 -2.45
C ALA A 75 -11.64 0.46 -2.22
N ARG A 76 -11.74 -0.04 -0.98
CA ARG A 76 -12.66 -1.15 -0.65
C ARG A 76 -14.13 -0.75 -0.62
N ARG A 77 -14.43 0.55 -0.54
CA ARG A 77 -15.80 1.10 -0.44
C ARG A 77 -16.25 1.80 -1.70
N ASP A 78 -15.29 2.28 -2.49
CA ASP A 78 -15.50 3.01 -3.72
C ASP A 78 -14.75 2.29 -4.85
N GLU A 79 -15.50 1.56 -5.66
CA GLU A 79 -14.96 0.80 -6.80
C GLU A 79 -14.44 1.70 -7.92
N GLU A 80 -15.02 2.90 -8.09
CA GLU A 80 -14.54 3.88 -9.07
C GLU A 80 -13.15 4.36 -8.66
N PHE A 81 -13.01 4.71 -7.37
CA PHE A 81 -11.72 5.09 -6.82
C PHE A 81 -10.69 3.95 -6.86
N ALA A 82 -11.11 2.70 -6.62
CA ALA A 82 -10.23 1.55 -6.78
C ALA A 82 -9.72 1.41 -8.22
N GLY A 83 -10.59 1.68 -9.21
CA GLY A 83 -10.23 1.73 -10.63
C GLY A 83 -9.26 2.85 -10.97
N GLU A 84 -9.40 4.03 -10.36
CA GLU A 84 -8.46 5.15 -10.51
C GLU A 84 -7.07 4.79 -9.97
N LEU A 85 -6.98 4.25 -8.75
CA LEU A 85 -5.71 3.81 -8.16
C LEU A 85 -5.03 2.75 -9.03
N ALA A 86 -5.82 1.83 -9.58
CA ALA A 86 -5.34 0.81 -10.50
C ALA A 86 -4.75 1.39 -11.80
N GLY A 87 -5.45 2.38 -12.37
CA GLY A 87 -4.98 3.10 -13.55
C GLY A 87 -3.65 3.80 -13.28
N TRP A 88 -3.55 4.55 -12.18
CA TRP A 88 -2.32 5.27 -11.83
C TRP A 88 -1.15 4.33 -11.55
N ALA A 89 -1.38 3.25 -10.79
CA ALA A 89 -0.34 2.27 -10.51
C ALA A 89 0.16 1.61 -11.81
N ARG A 90 -0.72 1.32 -12.76
CA ARG A 90 -0.33 0.71 -14.03
C ARG A 90 0.44 1.68 -14.94
N GLU A 91 0.01 2.94 -14.98
CA GLU A 91 0.56 3.94 -15.89
C GLU A 91 1.87 4.55 -15.39
N TYR A 92 2.00 4.76 -14.08
CA TYR A 92 3.04 5.61 -13.50
C TYR A 92 3.92 4.92 -12.47
N ALA A 93 3.56 3.75 -11.94
CA ALA A 93 4.37 3.13 -10.91
C ALA A 93 5.76 2.72 -11.46
N PRO A 94 6.83 2.90 -10.66
CA PRO A 94 8.13 2.34 -10.98
C PRO A 94 8.04 0.85 -11.26
N ALA A 95 8.67 0.40 -12.34
CA ALA A 95 8.66 -1.00 -12.79
C ALA A 95 9.15 -2.03 -11.73
N GLY A 96 9.74 -1.56 -10.62
CA GLY A 96 10.14 -2.39 -9.47
C GLY A 96 9.19 -2.38 -8.27
N SER A 97 8.16 -1.53 -8.23
CA SER A 97 7.33 -1.34 -7.03
C SER A 97 6.21 -2.38 -6.86
N VAL A 98 5.87 -3.13 -7.93
CA VAL A 98 4.73 -4.07 -7.98
C VAL A 98 5.19 -5.54 -7.93
N VAL A 99 6.37 -5.83 -7.38
CA VAL A 99 6.90 -7.21 -7.28
C VAL A 99 6.79 -7.80 -5.85
N GLN A 100 6.41 -7.02 -4.84
CA GLN A 100 6.53 -7.46 -3.43
C GLN A 100 5.29 -8.01 -2.72
N ASN A 101 4.17 -8.27 -3.40
CA ASN A 101 3.02 -8.93 -2.77
C ASN A 101 2.63 -10.26 -3.46
N VAL A 102 3.62 -11.14 -3.64
CA VAL A 102 3.39 -12.59 -3.81
C VAL A 102 4.24 -13.31 -2.77
N ARG A 103 3.58 -13.79 -1.70
CA ARG A 103 4.09 -14.59 -0.55
C ARG A 103 4.64 -13.83 0.66
N ALA A 104 3.75 -13.28 1.49
CA ALA A 104 3.92 -13.33 2.95
C ALA A 104 2.58 -13.10 3.65
N GLY A 105 2.16 -14.02 4.52
CA GLY A 105 1.26 -13.67 5.63
C GLY A 105 -0.13 -14.32 5.72
N ARG A 106 -0.49 -15.31 4.90
CA ARG A 106 -1.70 -16.13 5.14
C ARG A 106 -1.39 -17.42 5.92
N ASP A 107 -0.54 -17.37 6.95
CA ASP A 107 -0.29 -18.55 7.81
C ASP A 107 0.31 -18.24 9.20
N ALA A 108 -0.11 -17.16 9.86
CA ALA A 108 0.39 -16.81 11.21
C ALA A 108 -0.60 -17.11 12.36
N TYR A 109 -1.60 -17.99 12.17
CA TYR A 109 -2.60 -18.26 13.21
C TYR A 109 -2.91 -19.75 13.48
N THR A 110 -1.95 -20.66 13.28
CA THR A 110 -2.07 -22.06 13.70
C THR A 110 -0.80 -22.60 14.38
N ALA A 111 -0.26 -21.87 15.36
CA ALA A 111 0.78 -22.39 16.26
C ALA A 111 0.39 -22.14 17.71
N GLY A 112 -0.79 -22.62 18.10
CA GLY A 112 -1.26 -22.61 19.47
C GLY A 112 -2.20 -23.79 19.68
N ARG A 113 -1.76 -24.75 20.51
CA ARG A 113 -2.41 -26.02 20.88
C ARG A 113 -2.30 -27.15 19.85
N ASP A 114 -1.21 -27.91 19.95
CA ASP A 114 -1.36 -29.24 20.55
C ASP A 114 -0.03 -29.63 21.22
N MET A 115 0.02 -29.36 22.52
CA MET A 115 1.03 -29.86 23.42
C MET A 115 0.62 -31.30 23.75
N THR A 116 1.25 -32.27 23.11
CA THR A 116 1.30 -33.64 23.61
C THR A 116 2.75 -34.10 23.71
N VAL A 117 3.35 -33.75 24.85
CA VAL A 117 4.49 -34.50 25.37
C VAL A 117 3.96 -35.89 25.71
N ASN A 118 4.42 -36.92 25.01
CA ASN A 118 4.37 -38.30 25.48
C ASN A 118 5.73 -38.98 25.27
N GLN A 119 6.09 -39.76 26.28
CA GLN A 119 7.43 -40.05 26.77
C GLN A 119 8.24 -41.04 25.91
N ARG A 120 9.57 -41.07 26.13
CA ARG A 120 10.45 -42.19 25.76
C ARG A 120 9.92 -43.52 26.32
N PRO A 121 10.15 -44.62 25.61
CA PRO A 121 11.05 -45.64 26.17
C PRO A 121 12.08 -46.21 25.16
N ASP A 122 13.13 -46.81 25.74
CA ASP A 122 14.24 -47.61 25.18
C ASP A 122 13.90 -48.54 23.98
N THR A 123 14.88 -48.82 23.11
CA THR A 123 15.72 -50.06 23.12
C THR A 123 16.47 -50.28 21.78
N ALA A 124 17.77 -50.63 21.89
CA ALA A 124 18.67 -51.43 21.02
C ALA A 124 18.79 -51.20 19.50
N GLU A 125 20.02 -51.00 19.02
CA GLU A 125 20.89 -52.06 18.44
C GLU A 125 22.38 -51.69 18.59
#